data_AF-A0A5E6NDI1-F1
#
_entry.id   AF-A0A5E6NDI1-F1
#
_cell.length_a   1.000
_cell.length_b   1.000
_cell.length_c   1.000
_cell.angle_alpha   90.00
_cell.angle_beta   90.00
_cell.angle_gamma   90.00
#
_symmetry.space_group_name_H-M   'P 1'
#
loop_
_entity.id
_entity.type
_entity.pdbx_description
1 polymer ?
#
loop_
_entity_poly.entity_id
_entity_poly.type
_entity_poly.pdbx_seq_one_letter_code
_entity_poly.pdbx_strand_id
1 'polypeptide(L)' 'MGGAAYLISKSIKKAKKIAFEEMGMEAIYEFEVKDMPVTVAVDSQGENIHAIFNNLLDR' A
#
# COMPACT_ATOMS: atom_id res chain seq x y z
N MET A 1 3.06 14.02 -6.72
CA MET A 1 2.07 13.03 -6.27
C MET A 1 1.55 13.34 -4.86
N GLY A 2 1.03 14.55 -4.59
CA GLY A 2 0.59 14.93 -3.23
C GLY A 2 -0.89 14.69 -2.94
N GLY A 3 -1.75 14.80 -3.96
CA GLY A 3 -3.21 14.73 -3.79
C GLY A 3 -3.71 13.37 -3.33
N ALA A 4 -3.24 12.28 -3.95
CA ALA A 4 -3.63 10.92 -3.55
C ALA A 4 -3.16 10.59 -2.13
N ALA A 5 -1.94 10.99 -1.75
CA ALA A 5 -1.41 10.79 -0.40
C ALA A 5 -2.24 11.50 0.67
N TYR A 6 -2.76 12.70 0.38
CA TYR A 6 -3.68 13.41 1.27
C TYR A 6 -5.03 12.71 1.44
N LEU A 7 -5.56 12.08 0.39
CA LEU A 7 -6.81 11.32 0.50
C LEU A 7 -6.59 10.02 1.29
N ILE A 8 -5.47 9.33 1.05
CA ILE A 8 -5.07 8.12 1.76
C ILE A 8 -4.82 8.41 3.24
N SER A 9 -4.24 9.57 3.59
CA SER A 9 -3.98 9.91 4.99
C SER A 9 -5.26 10.05 5.83
N LYS A 10 -6.43 10.31 5.21
CA LYS A 10 -7.73 10.33 5.90
C LYS A 10 -8.14 8.95 6.42
N SER A 11 -7.61 7.88 5.82
CA SER A 11 -7.85 6.49 6.25
C SER A 11 -6.94 6.08 7.42
N ILE A 12 -5.90 6.86 7.75
CA ILE A 12 -5.01 6.64 8.89
C ILE A 12 -5.63 7.28 10.15
N LYS A 13 -5.85 6.48 11.20
CA LYS A 13 -6.46 6.90 12.47
C LYS A 13 -5.42 7.17 13.56
N LYS A 14 -4.33 6.41 13.57
CA LYS A 14 -3.17 6.64 14.45
C LYS A 14 -1.88 6.26 13.73
N ALA A 15 -0.79 6.92 14.11
CA ALA A 15 0.56 6.67 13.63
C ALA A 15 1.52 6.75 14.81
N LYS A 16 2.28 5.68 15.06
CA LYS A 16 3.27 5.61 16.15
C LYS A 16 4.58 5.07 15.60
N LYS A 17 5.70 5.72 15.91
CA LYS A 17 7.04 5.16 15.66
C LYS A 17 7.29 4.02 16.66
N ILE A 18 7.73 2.87 16.16
CA ILE A 18 7.97 1.69 16.99
C ILE A 18 9.43 1.19 16.95
N ALA A 19 10.22 1.62 15.97
CA ALA A 19 11.65 1.35 15.91
C ALA A 19 12.40 2.36 15.02
N PHE A 20 13.70 2.53 15.27
CA PHE A 20 14.65 3.33 14.46
C PHE A 20 14.21 4.80 14.28
N GLU A 21 13.91 5.50 15.38
CA GLU A 21 13.40 6.88 15.34
C GLU A 21 14.36 7.88 14.67
N GLU A 22 15.66 7.60 14.76
CA GLU A 22 16.75 8.36 14.15
C GLU A 22 16.69 8.37 12.62
N MET A 23 16.01 7.40 12.00
CA MET A 23 15.83 7.32 10.54
C MET A 23 14.73 8.27 10.02
N GLY A 24 14.10 9.07 10.91
CA GLY A 24 13.16 10.10 10.50
C GLY A 24 11.92 9.54 9.79
N MET A 25 11.74 9.87 8.51
CA MET A 25 10.59 9.43 7.70
C MET A 25 10.65 7.93 7.35
N GLU A 26 11.82 7.30 7.45
CA GLU A 26 12.07 5.90 7.11
C GLU A 26 11.98 4.96 8.33
N ALA A 27 11.68 5.50 9.52
CA ALA A 27 11.46 4.72 10.73
C ALA A 27 10.32 3.70 10.54
N ILE A 28 10.25 2.69 11.41
CA ILE A 28 9.14 1.74 11.38
C ILE A 28 7.95 2.34 12.13
N TYR A 29 6.79 2.38 11.46
CA TYR A 29 5.54 2.91 12.00
C TYR A 29 4.50 1.83 12.18
N GLU A 30 3.81 1.88 13.31
CA GLU A 30 2.53 1.23 13.52
C GLU A 30 1.41 2.20 13.11
N PHE A 31 0.55 1.76 12.20
CA PHE A 31 -0.61 2.54 11.75
C PHE A 31 -1.91 1.81 12.10
N GLU A 32 -2.83 2.52 12.74
CA GLU A 32 -4.22 2.10 12.85
C GLU A 32 -4.97 2.68 11.64
N VAL A 33 -5.58 1.84 10.80
CA VAL A 33 -6.25 2.27 9.57
C VAL A 33 -7.70 1.84 9.54
N LYS A 34 -8.56 2.64 8.90
CA LYS A 34 -9.96 2.31 8.66
C LYS A 34 -10.35 2.76 7.25
N ASP A 35 -11.05 1.89 6.53
CA ASP A 35 -11.53 2.14 5.16
C ASP A 35 -10.38 2.58 4.23
N MET A 36 -9.25 1.85 4.30
CA MET A 36 -8.08 2.09 3.46
C MET A 36 -8.30 1.44 2.08
N PRO A 37 -8.31 2.20 0.98
CA PRO A 37 -8.47 1.63 -0.34
C PRO A 37 -7.22 0.82 -0.71
N VAL A 38 -7.40 -0.46 -1.04
CA VAL A 38 -6.34 -1.38 -1.45
C VAL A 38 -6.81 -2.22 -2.64
N THR A 39 -5.86 -2.67 -3.45
CA THR A 39 -6.08 -3.60 -4.57
C THR A 39 -5.15 -4.80 -4.40
N VAL A 40 -5.68 -6.00 -4.63
CA VAL A 40 -4.87 -7.23 -4.62
C VAL A 40 -4.03 -7.29 -5.90
N ALA A 41 -2.71 -7.19 -5.77
CA ALA A 41 -1.79 -7.27 -6.91
C ALA A 41 -1.36 -8.71 -7.21
N VAL A 42 -1.23 -9.53 -6.17
CA VAL A 42 -0.91 -10.96 -6.24
C VAL A 42 -1.78 -11.67 -5.21
N ASP A 43 -2.44 -12.76 -5.61
CA ASP A 43 -3.27 -13.56 -4.72
C ASP A 43 -2.52 -14.78 -4.15
N SER A 44 -3.21 -15.56 -3.31
CA SER A 44 -2.63 -16.75 -2.67
C SER A 44 -2.37 -17.93 -3.63
N GLN A 45 -2.90 -17.89 -4.85
CA GLN A 45 -2.72 -18.93 -5.87
C GLN A 45 -1.57 -18.58 -6.83
N GLY A 46 -0.94 -17.42 -6.66
CA GLY A 46 0.15 -16.94 -7.51
C GLY A 46 -0.32 -16.18 -8.74
N GLU A 47 -1.62 -15.89 -8.85
CA GLU A 47 -2.14 -15.02 -9.91
C GLU A 47 -1.71 -13.58 -9.64
N ASN A 48 -1.19 -12.90 -10.66
CA ASN A 48 -0.75 -11.51 -10.54
C ASN A 48 -1.32 -10.63 -11.65
N ILE A 49 -1.56 -9.36 -11.32
CA ILE A 49 -2.18 -8.40 -12.25
C ILE A 49 -1.34 -8.11 -13.50
N HIS A 50 -0.02 -8.34 -13.45
CA HIS A 50 0.86 -8.09 -14.59
C HIS A 50 0.69 -9.15 -15.69
N ALA A 51 0.35 -10.40 -15.32
CA ALA A 51 0.11 -11.49 -16.25
C ALA A 51 -1.15 -11.29 -17.12
N ILE A 52 -2.11 -10.46 -16.67
CA ILE A 52 -3.34 -10.15 -17.40
C ILE A 52 -3.05 -9.57 -18.79
N PHE A 53 -2.01 -8.74 -18.93
CA PHE A 53 -1.63 -8.14 -20.22
C PHE A 53 -0.99 -9.14 -21.18
N ASN A 54 -0.29 -10.17 -20.67
CA ASN A 54 0.30 -11.20 -21.51
C ASN A 54 -0.79 -12.04 -22.20
N ASN A 55 -1.87 -12.36 -21.48
CA ASN A 55 -3.00 -13.11 -22.01
C ASN A 55 -3.82 -12.35 -23.08
N LEU A 56 -3.62 -11.04 -23.23
CA LEU A 56 -4.24 -10.20 -24.26
C LEU A 56 -3.37 -10.02 -25.50
N LEU A 57 -2.05 -10.19 -25.38
CA LEU A 57 -1.11 -10.10 -26.51
C LEU A 57 -0.86 -11.46 -27.20
N ASP A 58 -1.16 -12.57 -26.52
CA ASP A 58 -1.11 -13.93 -27.07
C ASP A 58 -2.41 -14.36 -27.79
N ARG A 59 -3.26 -13.40 -28.21
CA ARG A 59 -4.46 -13.65 -29.04
C ARG A 59 -4.30 -13.15 -30.47
#